data_AF-A0A7C6AD41-F1
#
_entry.id   AF-A0A7C6AD41-F1
#
_cell.length_a   1.000
_cell.length_b   1.000
_cell.length_c   1.000
_cell.angle_alpha   90.00
_cell.angle_beta   90.00
_cell.angle_gamma   90.00
#
_symmetry.space_group_name_H-M   'P 1'
#
loop_
_entity.id
_entity.type
_entity.pdbx_description
1 polymer ?
#
loop_
_entity_poly.entity_id
_entity_poly.type
_entity_poly.pdbx_seq_one_letter_code
_entity_poly.pdbx_strand_id
1 'polypeptide(L)'
;MAVKNTIDLKSDWMRFKKFITNELVALAEALTGKLIEYAPPVQLKTSFGYSEPIVTEDSISLSVGTPLMYGEFVEFGTQPHFAPIAPLIRWAEQNAQAHLVAVGVEYKEGRALPSRKGTIRLRGDARTKAINNLAYAVRAKIAKEGTKAQRFMQRALNELGLTYKEQFSSQGAVYQVDILSWLEKRIETIAKKSGFAK
;
A
#
# COMPACT_ATOMS: atom_id res chain seq x y z
N MET A 1 -42.26 -25.36 35.99
CA MET A 1 -41.51 -24.26 36.65
C MET A 1 -40.90 -23.40 35.56
N ALA A 2 -41.30 -22.14 35.43
CA ALA A 2 -40.71 -21.23 34.45
C ALA A 2 -39.37 -20.71 34.99
N VAL A 3 -38.27 -21.03 34.32
CA VAL A 3 -36.97 -20.42 34.59
C VAL A 3 -37.08 -18.95 34.17
N LYS A 4 -37.10 -18.03 35.13
CA LYS A 4 -36.97 -16.61 34.83
C LYS A 4 -35.54 -16.38 34.34
N ASN A 5 -35.35 -16.31 33.03
CA ASN A 5 -34.11 -15.79 32.45
C ASN A 5 -34.02 -14.30 32.79
N THR A 6 -33.37 -13.97 33.90
CA THR A 6 -32.93 -12.61 34.17
C THR A 6 -31.80 -12.27 33.22
N ILE A 7 -32.09 -11.38 32.27
CA ILE A 7 -31.11 -10.81 31.34
C ILE A 7 -30.16 -9.94 32.17
N ASP A 8 -28.88 -10.32 32.23
CA ASP A 8 -27.83 -9.48 32.79
C ASP A 8 -27.27 -8.62 31.66
N LEU A 9 -27.88 -7.46 31.46
CA LEU A 9 -27.54 -6.51 30.39
C LEU A 9 -26.05 -6.17 30.36
N LYS A 10 -25.38 -6.12 31.51
CA LYS A 10 -23.95 -5.79 31.59
C LYS A 10 -23.08 -6.95 31.10
N SER A 11 -23.38 -8.17 31.55
CA SER A 11 -22.66 -9.37 31.11
C SER A 11 -22.89 -9.64 29.62
N ASP A 12 -24.13 -9.49 29.15
CA ASP A 12 -24.49 -9.69 27.74
C ASP A 12 -23.83 -8.64 26.84
N TRP A 13 -23.80 -7.37 27.26
CA TRP A 13 -23.06 -6.33 26.56
C TRP A 13 -21.56 -6.64 26.47
N MET A 14 -20.93 -7.10 27.55
CA MET A 14 -19.51 -7.46 27.53
C MET A 14 -19.21 -8.62 26.59
N ARG A 15 -20.11 -9.62 26.51
CA ARG A 15 -20.01 -10.73 25.55
C ARG A 15 -20.15 -10.25 24.12
N PHE A 16 -21.13 -9.39 23.85
CA PHE A 16 -21.35 -8.80 22.54
C PHE A 16 -20.16 -7.95 22.10
N LYS A 17 -19.67 -7.06 22.97
CA LYS A 17 -18.48 -6.24 22.73
C LYS A 17 -17.27 -7.10 22.37
N LYS A 18 -17.00 -8.15 23.15
CA LYS A 18 -15.90 -9.08 22.87
C LYS A 18 -16.07 -9.78 21.51
N PHE A 19 -17.30 -10.19 21.17
CA PHE A 19 -17.60 -10.78 19.87
C PHE A 19 -17.30 -9.80 18.73
N ILE A 20 -17.81 -8.56 18.80
CA ILE A 20 -17.56 -7.53 17.78
C ILE A 20 -16.05 -7.24 17.66
N THR A 21 -15.34 -7.08 18.77
CA THR A 21 -13.89 -6.88 18.76
C THR A 21 -13.17 -8.00 18.02
N ASN A 22 -13.51 -9.27 18.29
CA ASN A 22 -12.89 -10.40 17.61
C ASN A 22 -13.16 -10.42 16.10
N GLU A 23 -14.39 -10.11 15.68
CA GLU A 23 -14.72 -10.05 14.25
C GLU A 23 -13.98 -8.88 13.55
N LEU A 24 -13.81 -7.74 14.23
CA LEU A 24 -13.04 -6.61 13.70
C LEU A 24 -11.55 -6.93 13.58
N VAL A 25 -10.96 -7.63 14.56
CA VAL A 25 -9.56 -8.09 14.45
C VAL A 25 -9.42 -9.03 13.26
N ALA A 26 -10.30 -10.02 13.11
CA ALA A 26 -10.26 -10.95 11.99
C ALA A 26 -10.40 -10.23 10.64
N LEU A 27 -11.27 -9.21 10.55
CA LEU A 27 -11.38 -8.36 9.37
C LEU A 27 -10.10 -7.57 9.09
N ALA A 28 -9.50 -6.99 10.13
CA ALA A 28 -8.25 -6.23 10.03
C ALA A 28 -7.09 -7.09 9.51
N GLU A 29 -6.98 -8.31 10.03
CA GLU A 29 -5.98 -9.29 9.61
C GLU A 29 -6.20 -9.72 8.15
N ALA A 30 -7.44 -10.03 7.78
CA ALA A 30 -7.78 -10.39 6.40
C ALA A 30 -7.47 -9.25 5.42
N LEU A 31 -7.85 -8.01 5.77
CA LEU A 31 -7.57 -6.84 4.96
C LEU A 31 -6.06 -6.60 4.85
N THR A 32 -5.34 -6.61 5.99
CA THR A 32 -3.88 -6.47 6.01
C THR A 32 -3.20 -7.53 5.14
N GLY A 33 -3.61 -8.79 5.22
CA GLY A 33 -3.09 -9.87 4.39
C GLY A 33 -3.26 -9.61 2.89
N LYS A 34 -4.45 -9.14 2.49
CA LYS A 34 -4.72 -8.75 1.09
C LYS A 34 -3.90 -7.56 0.62
N LEU A 35 -3.69 -6.57 1.49
CA LEU A 35 -2.83 -5.44 1.18
C LEU A 35 -1.36 -5.85 1.00
N ILE A 36 -0.87 -6.77 1.83
CA ILE A 36 0.48 -7.34 1.68
C ILE A 36 0.61 -8.14 0.38
N GLU A 37 -0.44 -8.88 -0.01
CA GLU A 37 -0.52 -9.63 -1.25
C GLU A 37 -0.36 -8.68 -2.47
N TYR A 38 -1.15 -7.60 -2.51
CA TYR A 38 -1.25 -6.69 -3.65
C TYR A 38 -0.24 -5.56 -3.70
N ALA A 39 0.40 -5.25 -2.57
CA ALA A 39 1.34 -4.15 -2.51
C ALA A 39 2.59 -4.37 -3.39
N PRO A 40 3.10 -3.33 -4.06
CA PRO A 40 4.41 -3.38 -4.72
C PRO A 40 5.57 -3.63 -3.74
N PRO A 41 6.78 -3.98 -4.26
CA PRO A 41 7.82 -4.68 -3.50
C PRO A 41 8.33 -4.03 -2.19
N VAL A 42 8.74 -4.98 -1.32
CA VAL A 42 9.40 -4.97 0.00
C VAL A 42 8.96 -3.93 1.02
N GLN A 43 9.26 -2.65 0.84
CA GLN A 43 9.06 -1.67 1.92
C GLN A 43 7.58 -1.48 2.28
N LEU A 44 6.69 -1.54 1.29
CA LEU A 44 5.27 -1.36 1.53
C LEU A 44 4.66 -2.61 2.20
N LYS A 45 5.07 -3.80 1.75
CA LYS A 45 4.57 -5.09 2.28
C LYS A 45 4.79 -5.26 3.78
N THR A 46 5.89 -4.76 4.33
CA THR A 46 6.18 -4.90 5.77
C THR A 46 5.62 -3.73 6.60
N SER A 47 4.96 -2.77 5.97
CA SER A 47 4.52 -1.53 6.63
C SER A 47 3.03 -1.50 6.96
N PHE A 48 2.24 -2.44 6.44
CA PHE A 48 0.81 -2.48 6.75
C PHE A 48 0.57 -2.98 8.17
N GLY A 49 -0.37 -2.34 8.83
CA GLY A 49 -0.86 -2.73 10.14
C GLY A 49 -2.25 -2.15 10.38
N TYR A 50 -2.74 -2.38 11.59
CA TYR A 50 -4.04 -1.91 12.01
C TYR A 50 -4.02 -1.44 13.47
N SER A 51 -4.94 -0.54 13.81
CA SER A 51 -5.14 -0.07 15.18
C SER A 51 -5.95 -1.07 16.00
N GLU A 52 -5.85 -1.04 17.32
CA GLU A 52 -6.79 -1.78 18.17
C GLU A 52 -8.24 -1.34 17.86
N PRO A 53 -9.20 -2.29 17.72
CA PRO A 53 -10.59 -1.93 17.50
C PRO A 53 -11.17 -1.21 18.72
N ILE A 54 -11.84 -0.08 18.48
CA ILE A 54 -12.59 0.64 19.50
C ILE A 54 -14.06 0.23 19.34
N VAL A 55 -14.62 -0.36 20.39
CA VAL A 55 -16.04 -0.74 20.47
C VAL A 55 -16.62 -0.12 21.74
N THR A 56 -17.43 0.91 21.57
CA THR A 56 -18.22 1.57 22.62
C THR A 56 -19.70 1.42 22.30
N GLU A 57 -20.57 1.93 23.18
CA GLU A 57 -22.02 1.97 22.93
C GLU A 57 -22.35 2.87 21.73
N ASP A 58 -21.56 3.94 21.55
CA ASP A 58 -21.82 4.96 20.53
C ASP A 58 -20.99 4.80 19.25
N SER A 59 -19.95 3.95 19.27
CA SER A 59 -18.98 3.91 18.17
C SER A 59 -18.31 2.56 17.99
N ILE A 60 -18.07 2.23 16.73
CA ILE A 60 -17.23 1.13 16.30
C ILE A 60 -16.21 1.71 15.32
N SER A 61 -14.92 1.56 15.60
CA SER A 61 -13.87 2.03 14.70
C SER A 61 -12.67 1.10 14.66
N LEU A 62 -12.09 0.97 13.47
CA LEU A 62 -10.87 0.22 13.17
C LEU A 62 -10.16 0.95 12.02
N SER A 63 -8.85 1.16 12.15
CA SER A 63 -8.03 1.72 11.06
C SER A 63 -7.07 0.65 10.55
N VAL A 64 -6.97 0.50 9.24
CA VAL A 64 -5.99 -0.37 8.56
C VAL A 64 -5.25 0.48 7.53
N GLY A 65 -3.93 0.41 7.51
CA GLY A 65 -3.13 1.25 6.61
C GLY A 65 -1.64 1.08 6.78
N THR A 66 -0.88 2.00 6.20
CA THR A 66 0.58 2.08 6.31
C THR A 66 0.96 3.48 6.81
N PRO A 67 1.98 3.61 7.68
CA PRO A 67 2.52 4.91 8.03
C PRO A 67 3.36 5.54 6.91
N LEU A 68 3.61 4.81 5.81
CA LEU A 68 4.40 5.31 4.69
C LEU A 68 3.54 6.18 3.76
N MET A 69 3.87 7.47 3.67
CA MET A 69 3.26 8.38 2.68
C MET A 69 3.42 7.90 1.22
N TYR A 70 4.37 7.00 0.94
CA TYR A 70 4.58 6.47 -0.40
C TYR A 70 3.43 5.57 -0.90
N GLY A 71 2.69 4.92 0.00
CA GLY A 71 1.61 4.00 -0.35
C GLY A 71 0.48 4.67 -1.17
N GLU A 72 0.17 5.92 -0.88
CA GLU A 72 -0.88 6.70 -1.56
C GLU A 72 -0.56 6.94 -3.03
N PHE A 73 0.68 7.30 -3.34
CA PHE A 73 1.07 7.61 -4.72
C PHE A 73 1.00 6.39 -5.64
N VAL A 74 1.17 5.18 -5.09
CA VAL A 74 0.99 3.91 -5.80
C VAL A 74 -0.49 3.66 -6.09
N GLU A 75 -1.36 3.86 -5.09
CA GLU A 75 -2.80 3.59 -5.18
C GLU A 75 -3.44 4.42 -6.29
N PHE A 76 -3.08 5.71 -6.36
CA PHE A 76 -3.74 6.65 -7.25
C PHE A 76 -3.19 6.67 -8.67
N GLY A 77 -1.94 6.29 -8.88
CA GLY A 77 -1.26 6.50 -10.16
C GLY A 77 -1.28 7.97 -10.54
N THR A 78 -0.39 8.77 -9.96
CA THR A 78 -0.47 10.21 -10.17
C THR A 78 0.15 10.60 -11.52
N GLN A 79 -0.55 11.41 -12.31
CA GLN A 79 0.08 12.22 -13.36
C GLN A 79 -0.07 13.71 -12.96
N PRO A 80 1.02 14.47 -12.75
CA PRO A 80 2.42 14.03 -12.69
C PRO A 80 2.80 13.37 -11.34
N HIS A 81 3.53 12.25 -11.39
CA HIS A 81 4.08 11.57 -10.19
C HIS A 81 5.53 11.99 -9.94
N PHE A 82 5.81 12.58 -8.78
CA PHE A 82 7.17 12.86 -8.35
C PHE A 82 7.75 11.67 -7.59
N ALA A 83 8.25 10.67 -8.31
CA ALA A 83 8.93 9.53 -7.70
C ALA A 83 10.05 9.99 -6.74
N PRO A 84 10.24 9.34 -5.59
CA PRO A 84 11.31 9.67 -4.66
C PRO A 84 12.67 9.49 -5.33
N ILE A 85 13.56 10.48 -5.18
CA ILE A 85 14.84 10.49 -5.90
C ILE A 85 15.83 9.44 -5.37
N ALA A 86 15.81 9.14 -4.06
CA ALA A 86 16.78 8.22 -3.45
C ALA A 86 16.70 6.77 -3.98
N PRO A 87 15.51 6.16 -4.14
CA PRO A 87 15.40 4.87 -4.83
C PRO A 87 15.87 4.90 -6.28
N LEU A 88 15.62 6.01 -7.00
CA LEU A 88 16.06 6.16 -8.40
C LEU A 88 17.58 6.30 -8.51
N ILE A 89 18.24 6.94 -7.55
CA ILE A 89 19.71 7.00 -7.47
C ILE A 89 20.28 5.59 -7.27
N ARG A 90 19.74 4.80 -6.33
CA ARG A 90 20.20 3.41 -6.12
C ARG A 90 19.96 2.53 -7.35
N TRP A 91 18.80 2.68 -7.99
CA TRP A 91 18.51 1.99 -9.25
C TRP A 91 19.49 2.41 -10.36
N ALA A 92 19.77 3.71 -10.50
CA ALA A 92 20.72 4.24 -11.47
C ALA A 92 22.15 3.74 -11.18
N GLU A 93 22.57 3.64 -9.92
CA GLU A 93 23.84 3.03 -9.55
C GLU A 93 23.95 1.58 -10.02
N GLN A 94 22.92 0.78 -9.79
CA GLN A 94 22.92 -0.64 -10.17
C GLN A 94 22.88 -0.84 -11.69
N ASN A 95 22.08 -0.06 -12.40
CA ASN A 95 21.82 -0.27 -13.83
C ASN A 95 22.78 0.51 -14.73
N ALA A 96 23.19 1.71 -14.34
CA ALA A 96 24.14 2.50 -15.13
C ALA A 96 25.57 1.99 -15.00
N GLN A 97 25.90 1.20 -13.97
CA GLN A 97 27.26 0.67 -13.80
C GLN A 97 27.73 -0.19 -14.99
N ALA A 98 26.82 -0.90 -15.66
CA ALA A 98 27.13 -1.62 -16.90
C ALA A 98 27.44 -0.68 -18.09
N HIS A 99 26.79 0.49 -18.15
CA HIS A 99 26.91 1.44 -19.26
C HIS A 99 27.96 2.54 -19.04
N LEU A 100 28.24 2.93 -17.80
CA LEU A 100 29.28 3.91 -17.42
C LEU A 100 30.69 3.33 -17.57
N VAL A 101 30.80 2.03 -17.80
CA VAL A 101 32.02 1.32 -18.19
C VAL A 101 32.27 1.44 -19.70
N ALA A 102 31.26 1.77 -20.52
CA ALA A 102 31.32 1.63 -21.98
C ALA A 102 31.58 2.92 -22.77
N VAL A 103 31.65 4.11 -22.15
CA VAL A 103 31.76 5.37 -22.91
C VAL A 103 33.20 5.86 -22.96
N GLY A 104 33.96 5.29 -23.90
CA GLY A 104 35.12 5.91 -24.53
C GLY A 104 34.86 5.95 -26.04
N VAL A 105 34.09 6.93 -26.51
CA VAL A 105 33.84 7.10 -27.95
C VAL A 105 34.70 8.27 -28.42
N GLU A 106 35.65 7.98 -29.31
CA GLU A 106 36.45 8.99 -29.99
C GLU A 106 35.80 9.22 -31.36
N TYR A 107 35.53 10.48 -31.71
CA TYR A 107 35.05 10.83 -33.04
C TYR A 107 36.25 11.13 -33.93
N LYS A 108 36.47 10.30 -34.95
CA LYS A 108 37.41 10.58 -36.04
C LYS A 108 36.67 10.53 -37.37
N GLU A 109 36.90 11.54 -38.20
CA GLU A 109 36.39 11.61 -39.58
C GLU A 109 34.87 11.41 -39.69
N GLY A 110 34.11 12.01 -38.77
CA GLY A 110 32.64 11.94 -38.80
C GLY A 110 32.03 10.58 -38.46
N ARG A 111 32.83 9.62 -37.97
CA ARG A 111 32.34 8.31 -37.50
C ARG A 111 32.65 8.14 -36.01
N ALA A 112 31.65 7.65 -35.27
CA ALA A 112 31.84 7.22 -33.89
C ALA A 112 32.60 5.89 -33.89
N LEU A 113 33.86 5.90 -33.42
CA LEU A 113 34.64 4.67 -33.28
C LEU A 113 34.73 4.29 -31.79
N PRO A 114 34.54 2.99 -31.43
CA PRO A 114 34.82 2.53 -30.09
C PRO A 114 36.31 2.72 -29.82
N SER A 115 36.68 3.54 -28.82
CA SER A 115 38.09 3.78 -28.54
C SER A 115 38.71 2.45 -28.08
N ARG A 116 39.77 2.02 -28.77
CA ARG A 116 40.53 0.81 -28.43
C ARG A 116 41.43 1.03 -27.19
N LYS A 117 41.29 2.16 -26.50
CA LYS A 117 42.07 2.56 -25.32
C LYS A 117 41.14 3.02 -24.20
N GLY A 118 40.96 2.13 -23.23
CA GLY A 118 40.52 2.47 -21.89
C GLY A 118 39.03 2.72 -21.77
N THR A 119 38.31 1.68 -21.35
CA THR A 119 37.14 1.79 -20.50
C THR A 119 37.31 2.95 -19.51
N ILE A 120 36.74 4.14 -19.78
CA ILE A 120 36.82 5.26 -18.85
C ILE A 120 35.90 4.92 -17.70
N ARG A 121 36.46 4.31 -16.65
CA ARG A 121 35.77 4.18 -15.37
C ARG A 121 35.63 5.59 -14.82
N LEU A 122 34.44 6.16 -14.91
CA LEU A 122 34.12 7.38 -14.18
C LEU A 122 34.38 7.11 -12.69
N ARG A 123 35.22 7.93 -12.05
CA ARG A 123 35.55 7.86 -10.62
C ARG A 123 35.13 9.17 -9.94
N GLY A 124 34.90 9.09 -8.64
CA GLY A 124 34.56 10.26 -7.81
C GLY A 124 33.35 11.04 -8.32
N ASP A 125 33.46 12.36 -8.33
CA ASP A 125 32.35 13.29 -8.57
C ASP A 125 31.70 13.13 -9.95
N ALA A 126 32.47 12.77 -10.98
CA ALA A 126 31.96 12.58 -12.32
C ALA A 126 30.98 11.39 -12.40
N ARG A 127 31.26 10.30 -11.68
CA ARG A 127 30.34 9.15 -11.57
C ARG A 127 29.08 9.54 -10.83
N THR A 128 29.21 10.19 -9.68
CA THR A 128 28.08 10.65 -8.86
C THR A 128 27.16 11.59 -9.65
N LYS A 129 27.74 12.53 -10.41
CA LYS A 129 26.98 13.46 -11.26
C LYS A 129 26.22 12.74 -12.37
N ALA A 130 26.83 11.75 -13.02
CA ALA A 130 26.17 10.95 -14.07
C ALA A 130 24.98 10.14 -13.51
N ILE A 131 25.16 9.48 -12.36
CA ILE A 131 24.10 8.75 -11.66
C ILE A 131 22.94 9.68 -11.29
N ASN A 132 23.25 10.82 -10.66
CA ASN A 132 22.23 11.78 -10.25
C ASN A 132 21.45 12.31 -11.45
N ASN A 133 22.14 12.70 -12.53
CA ASN A 133 21.49 13.18 -13.76
C ASN A 133 20.54 12.13 -14.36
N LEU A 134 20.95 10.86 -14.38
CA LEU A 134 20.08 9.77 -14.85
C LEU A 134 18.86 9.61 -13.95
N ALA A 135 19.04 9.60 -12.63
CA ALA A 135 17.95 9.50 -11.67
C ALA A 135 16.94 10.66 -11.82
N TYR A 136 17.43 11.90 -12.00
CA TYR A 136 16.57 13.06 -12.26
C TYR A 136 15.86 13.00 -13.62
N ALA A 137 16.52 12.52 -14.66
CA ALA A 137 15.90 12.34 -15.98
C ALA A 137 14.78 11.30 -15.93
N VAL A 138 15.01 10.16 -15.26
CA VAL A 138 13.98 9.13 -15.04
C VAL A 138 12.83 9.70 -14.21
N ARG A 139 13.13 10.44 -13.13
CA ARG A 139 12.10 11.11 -12.31
C ARG A 139 11.28 12.09 -13.14
N ALA A 140 11.91 12.89 -13.99
CA ALA A 140 11.22 13.85 -14.86
C ALA A 140 10.33 13.13 -15.89
N LYS A 141 10.79 11.99 -16.41
CA LYS A 141 9.99 11.14 -17.32
C LYS A 141 8.79 10.53 -16.60
N ILE A 142 8.99 9.98 -15.40
CA ILE A 142 7.90 9.46 -14.56
C ILE A 142 6.94 10.59 -14.16
N ALA A 143 7.43 11.80 -13.90
CA ALA A 143 6.57 12.94 -13.65
C ALA A 143 5.76 13.31 -14.90
N LYS A 144 6.37 13.31 -16.09
CA LYS A 144 5.68 13.65 -17.34
C LYS A 144 4.65 12.61 -17.77
N GLU A 145 5.01 11.33 -17.70
CA GLU A 145 4.19 10.20 -18.16
C GLU A 145 3.28 9.65 -17.05
N GLY A 146 3.54 10.02 -15.79
CA GLY A 146 2.93 9.47 -14.60
C GLY A 146 3.09 7.96 -14.44
N THR A 147 2.38 7.39 -13.47
CA THR A 147 2.35 5.95 -13.23
C THR A 147 0.93 5.42 -13.38
N LYS A 148 0.78 4.21 -13.91
CA LYS A 148 -0.52 3.53 -13.90
C LYS A 148 -0.89 3.19 -12.45
N ALA A 149 -2.08 3.61 -12.03
CA ALA A 149 -2.61 3.34 -10.70
C ALA A 149 -2.59 1.83 -10.40
N GLN A 150 -1.97 1.46 -9.28
CA GLN A 150 -2.11 0.12 -8.72
C GLN A 150 -3.05 0.22 -7.54
N ARG A 151 -4.35 0.00 -7.80
CA ARG A 151 -5.41 0.18 -6.82
C ARG A 151 -5.53 -1.01 -5.86
N PHE A 152 -4.51 -1.26 -5.07
CA PHE A 152 -4.42 -2.41 -4.18
C PHE A 152 -5.39 -2.32 -3.00
N MET A 153 -5.68 -1.11 -2.49
CA MET A 153 -6.70 -0.92 -1.45
C MET A 153 -8.10 -1.20 -1.98
N GLN A 154 -8.48 -0.58 -3.09
CA GLN A 154 -9.80 -0.79 -3.69
C GLN A 154 -10.03 -2.26 -4.03
N ARG A 155 -8.99 -2.93 -4.56
CA ARG A 155 -9.03 -4.36 -4.83
C ARG A 155 -9.24 -5.19 -3.56
N ALA A 156 -8.47 -4.94 -2.51
CA ALA A 156 -8.59 -5.68 -1.24
C ALA A 156 -9.98 -5.51 -0.61
N LEU A 157 -10.51 -4.29 -0.60
CA LEU A 157 -11.85 -4.00 -0.10
C LEU A 157 -12.95 -4.71 -0.92
N ASN A 158 -12.85 -4.66 -2.25
CA ASN A 158 -13.80 -5.33 -3.13
C ASN A 158 -13.79 -6.86 -2.95
N GLU A 159 -12.60 -7.47 -2.83
CA GLU A 159 -12.48 -8.92 -2.64
C GLU A 159 -13.04 -9.39 -1.28
N LEU A 160 -12.98 -8.54 -0.25
CA LEU A 160 -13.60 -8.80 1.05
C LEU A 160 -15.10 -8.47 1.09
N GLY A 161 -15.67 -8.01 -0.03
CA GLY A 161 -17.09 -7.63 -0.12
C GLY A 161 -17.45 -6.42 0.74
N LEU A 162 -16.47 -5.53 1.00
CA LEU A 162 -16.65 -4.34 1.82
C LEU A 162 -17.18 -3.19 0.96
N THR A 163 -18.24 -2.55 1.44
CA THR A 163 -18.72 -1.28 0.87
C THR A 163 -17.88 -0.14 1.47
N TYR A 164 -17.37 0.75 0.62
CA TYR A 164 -16.57 1.88 1.09
C TYR A 164 -16.84 3.18 0.32
N LYS A 165 -16.52 4.29 0.96
CA LYS A 165 -16.43 5.62 0.34
C LYS A 165 -14.97 6.07 0.37
N GLU A 166 -14.47 6.42 -0.81
CA GLU A 166 -13.14 6.99 -0.97
C GLU A 166 -13.20 8.49 -0.66
N GLN A 167 -12.31 8.96 0.21
CA GLN A 167 -12.14 10.36 0.56
C GLN A 167 -10.68 10.77 0.34
N PHE A 168 -10.51 11.98 -0.18
CA PHE A 168 -9.19 12.56 -0.44
C PHE A 168 -8.89 13.62 0.60
N SER A 169 -7.73 13.50 1.23
CA SER A 169 -7.19 14.50 2.15
C SER A 169 -5.82 14.95 1.68
N SER A 170 -5.28 16.00 2.30
CA SER A 170 -3.88 16.41 2.10
C SER A 170 -2.88 15.33 2.55
N GLN A 171 -3.34 14.33 3.31
CA GLN A 171 -2.58 13.19 3.80
C GLN A 171 -2.94 11.90 3.04
N GLY A 172 -3.60 12.01 1.88
CA GLY A 172 -3.86 10.86 1.01
C GLY A 172 -5.29 10.33 0.98
N ALA A 173 -5.40 9.12 0.42
CA ALA A 173 -6.63 8.34 0.33
C ALA A 173 -7.04 7.84 1.72
N VAL A 174 -8.27 8.11 2.11
CA VAL A 174 -8.91 7.44 3.23
C VAL A 174 -10.13 6.69 2.70
N TYR A 175 -10.23 5.42 3.04
CA TYR A 175 -11.36 4.57 2.67
C TYR A 175 -12.25 4.38 3.90
N GLN A 176 -13.42 5.03 3.90
CA GLN A 176 -14.41 4.84 4.94
C GLN A 176 -15.25 3.61 4.62
N VAL A 177 -15.07 2.54 5.40
CA VAL A 177 -15.78 1.27 5.22
C VAL A 177 -17.08 1.26 6.02
N ASP A 178 -18.16 0.78 5.41
CA ASP A 178 -19.42 0.52 6.10
C ASP A 178 -19.34 -0.79 6.89
N ILE A 179 -18.81 -0.67 8.11
CA ILE A 179 -18.60 -1.80 9.02
C ILE A 179 -19.93 -2.40 9.50
N LEU A 180 -20.99 -1.59 9.65
CA LEU A 180 -22.29 -2.06 10.13
C LEU A 180 -22.93 -3.02 9.14
N SER A 181 -23.01 -2.62 7.87
CA SER A 181 -23.52 -3.49 6.80
C SER A 181 -22.73 -4.80 6.68
N TRP A 182 -21.42 -4.76 6.94
CA TRP A 182 -20.59 -5.97 6.95
C TRP A 182 -20.88 -6.86 8.18
N LEU A 183 -20.99 -6.28 9.37
CA LEU A 183 -21.31 -7.00 10.61
C LEU A 183 -22.68 -7.66 10.55
N GLU A 184 -23.69 -6.98 10.01
CA GLU A 184 -25.04 -7.54 9.83
C GLU A 184 -25.01 -8.81 8.99
N LYS A 185 -24.40 -8.73 7.79
CA LYS A 185 -24.22 -9.90 6.91
C LYS A 185 -23.45 -11.02 7.59
N ARG A 186 -22.46 -10.68 8.41
CA ARG A 186 -21.62 -11.64 9.13
C ARG A 186 -22.43 -12.35 10.22
N ILE A 187 -23.18 -11.61 11.02
CA ILE A 187 -24.07 -12.14 12.07
C ILE A 187 -25.15 -13.03 11.43
N GLU A 188 -25.78 -12.61 10.34
CA GLU A 188 -26.75 -13.43 9.62
C GLU A 188 -26.13 -14.76 9.15
N THR A 189 -24.91 -14.70 8.60
CA THR A 189 -24.18 -15.89 8.16
C THR A 189 -23.90 -16.85 9.32
N ILE A 190 -23.52 -16.32 10.48
CA ILE A 190 -23.29 -17.12 11.69
C ILE A 190 -24.60 -17.71 12.21
N ALA A 191 -25.66 -16.90 12.29
CA ALA A 191 -26.99 -17.35 12.74
C ALA A 191 -27.56 -18.47 11.87
N LYS A 192 -27.40 -18.37 10.55
CA LYS A 192 -27.76 -19.43 9.59
C LYS A 192 -26.94 -20.71 9.83
N LYS A 193 -25.62 -20.59 10.01
CA LYS A 193 -24.73 -21.76 10.27
C LYS A 193 -25.02 -22.45 11.61
N SER A 194 -25.42 -21.68 12.61
CA SER A 194 -25.74 -22.20 13.94
C SER A 194 -27.19 -22.71 14.06
N GLY A 195 -27.99 -22.64 13.00
CA GLY A 195 -29.39 -23.11 13.00
C GLY A 195 -30.35 -22.20 13.79
N PHE A 196 -29.94 -20.98 14.13
CA PHE A 196 -30.78 -20.00 14.82
C PHE A 196 -31.75 -19.28 13.88
N ALA A 197 -31.40 -19.13 12.59
CA ALA A 197 -32.28 -18.59 11.57
C ALA A 197 -32.91 -19.75 10.77
N LYS A 198 -34.21 -20.00 10.98
CA LYS A 198 -35.04 -20.84 10.09
C LYS A 198 -35.79 -19.96 9.09
#